data_AF-A0A7J8ZJA9-F1
#
_entry.id   AF-A0A7J8ZJA9-F1
#
_cell.length_a   1.000
_cell.length_b   1.000
_cell.length_c   1.000
_cell.angle_alpha   90.00
_cell.angle_beta   90.00
_cell.angle_gamma   90.00
#
_symmetry.space_group_name_H-M   'P 1'
#
loop_
_entity.id
_entity.type
_entity.pdbx_description
1 polymer ?
#
loop_
_entity_poly.entity_id
_entity_poly.type
_entity_poly.pdbx_seq_one_letter_code
_entity_poly.pdbx_strand_id
1 'polypeptide(L)'
;MNNGIVEKAISSLGRGFDLTSDFRLKYCKGRERLILLNETEKKEISIPGFGAFKDVSVDIKCDKGDRTRYQSDMLDFNQMAEFFNQKCSLGGKIPSGEFNSMFGFQSGLWAKDAAKTKCLGLDGYFIVLFNLHIDRSPLLLSDQVLNDVPSAWDPPALAR
;
A
#
# COMPACT_ATOMS: atom_id res chain seq x y z
N MET A 1 10.32 -23.64 -5.77
CA MET A 1 9.81 -22.61 -4.84
C MET A 1 9.07 -21.57 -5.69
N ASN A 2 7.93 -21.05 -5.21
CA ASN A 2 7.07 -20.19 -6.00
C ASN A 2 7.63 -18.76 -6.04
N ASN A 3 8.68 -18.54 -6.84
CA ASN A 3 9.36 -17.25 -7.01
C ASN A 3 8.42 -16.15 -7.55
N GLY A 4 7.26 -16.53 -8.12
CA GLY A 4 6.29 -15.60 -8.69
C GLY A 4 5.74 -14.57 -7.70
N ILE A 5 5.77 -14.81 -6.39
CA ILE A 5 5.33 -13.79 -5.42
C ILE A 5 6.32 -12.62 -5.33
N VAL A 6 7.62 -12.90 -5.42
CA VAL A 6 8.67 -11.88 -5.37
C VAL A 6 8.65 -11.06 -6.66
N GLU A 7 8.55 -11.71 -7.81
CA GLU A 7 8.42 -11.04 -9.11
C GLU A 7 7.15 -10.17 -9.16
N LYS A 8 6.03 -10.67 -8.60
CA LYS A 8 4.79 -9.90 -8.46
C LYS A 8 4.97 -8.69 -7.54
N ALA A 9 5.72 -8.83 -6.44
CA ALA A 9 6.00 -7.72 -5.53
C ALA A 9 6.89 -6.66 -6.22
N ILE A 10 7.98 -7.07 -6.88
CA ILE A 10 8.88 -6.17 -7.63
C ILE A 10 8.12 -5.43 -8.75
N SER A 11 7.26 -6.13 -9.49
CA SER A 11 6.45 -5.51 -10.56
C SER A 11 5.31 -4.63 -10.03
N SER A 12 4.93 -4.76 -8.76
CA SER A 12 3.91 -3.91 -8.13
C SER A 12 4.43 -2.55 -7.66
N LEU A 13 5.74 -2.43 -7.38
CA LEU A 13 6.32 -1.17 -6.93
C LEU A 13 6.13 -0.07 -7.97
N GLY A 14 5.65 1.08 -7.52
CA GLY A 14 5.40 2.26 -8.35
C GLY A 14 4.03 2.26 -9.04
N ARG A 15 3.20 1.23 -8.85
CA ARG A 15 1.82 1.18 -9.34
C ARG A 15 0.86 1.80 -8.34
N GLY A 16 -0.31 2.22 -8.83
CA GLY A 16 -1.38 2.75 -7.99
C GLY A 16 -2.10 1.66 -7.19
N PHE A 17 -2.86 2.09 -6.18
CA PHE A 17 -3.80 1.26 -5.43
C PHE A 17 -5.02 2.09 -5.05
N ASP A 18 -6.10 1.40 -4.67
CA ASP A 18 -7.35 2.04 -4.25
C ASP A 18 -7.43 2.01 -2.72
N LEU A 19 -7.47 3.18 -2.10
CA LEU A 19 -7.47 3.32 -0.64
C LEU A 19 -8.70 2.68 0.01
N THR A 20 -9.79 2.54 -0.73
CA THR A 20 -11.03 1.91 -0.27
C THR A 20 -10.98 0.39 -0.36
N SER A 21 -9.95 -0.17 -1.02
CA SER A 21 -9.66 -1.59 -1.10
C SER A 21 -8.60 -2.02 -0.09
N ASP A 22 -8.48 -3.32 0.14
CA ASP A 22 -7.39 -3.93 0.91
C ASP A 22 -6.05 -3.78 0.14
N PHE A 23 -4.93 -3.74 0.86
CA PHE A 23 -3.61 -3.45 0.29
C PHE A 23 -2.80 -4.67 -0.18
N ARG A 24 -3.35 -5.88 -0.10
CA ARG A 24 -2.73 -7.09 -0.64
C ARG A 24 -2.43 -6.90 -2.12
N LEU A 25 -1.32 -7.49 -2.59
CA LEU A 25 -0.84 -7.41 -3.99
C LEU A 25 -1.89 -7.72 -5.08
N LYS A 26 -2.97 -8.45 -4.76
CA LYS A 26 -4.06 -8.71 -5.70
C LYS A 26 -4.94 -7.50 -6.01
N TYR A 27 -4.90 -6.45 -5.18
CA TYR A 27 -5.65 -5.21 -5.35
C TYR A 27 -4.83 -4.08 -5.99
N CYS A 28 -3.55 -4.32 -6.29
CA CYS A 28 -2.69 -3.40 -7.02
C CYS A 28 -3.34 -3.01 -8.37
N LYS A 29 -3.41 -1.70 -8.64
CA LYS A 29 -4.12 -1.10 -9.78
C LYS A 29 -3.14 -0.75 -10.91
N GLY A 30 -3.70 -0.41 -12.07
CA GLY A 30 -2.95 -0.11 -13.29
C GLY A 30 -2.27 -1.34 -13.89
N ARG A 31 -1.86 -1.29 -15.14
CA ARG A 31 -0.94 -2.29 -15.71
C ARG A 31 0.50 -1.83 -15.64
N GLU A 32 0.69 -0.52 -15.76
CA GLU A 32 1.98 0.17 -15.79
C GLU A 32 2.23 0.91 -14.48
N ARG A 33 3.51 1.23 -14.23
CA ARG A 33 3.91 2.02 -13.06
C ARG A 33 3.58 3.49 -13.30
N LEU A 34 3.07 4.14 -12.26
CA LEU A 34 2.89 5.59 -12.19
C LEU A 34 4.21 6.29 -11.83
N ILE A 35 5.08 5.59 -11.09
CA ILE A 35 6.41 6.05 -10.71
C ILE A 35 7.46 5.47 -11.67
N LEU A 36 8.25 6.34 -12.27
CA LEU A 36 9.36 5.96 -13.14
C LEU A 36 10.55 5.46 -12.31
N LEU A 37 11.05 4.28 -12.71
CA LEU A 37 12.27 3.68 -12.17
C LEU A 37 13.37 3.69 -13.23
N ASN A 38 14.62 3.48 -12.82
CA ASN A 38 15.73 3.33 -13.76
C ASN A 38 15.56 2.02 -14.55
N GLU A 39 15.34 2.14 -15.86
CA GLU A 39 15.17 1.00 -16.78
C GLU A 39 16.49 0.56 -17.44
N THR A 40 17.54 1.37 -17.34
CA THR A 40 18.86 1.10 -17.96
C THR A 40 19.79 0.41 -16.97
N GLU A 41 19.88 0.94 -15.75
CA GLU A 41 20.71 0.39 -14.70
C GLU A 41 19.92 -0.64 -13.90
N LYS A 42 20.35 -1.88 -14.02
CA LYS A 42 19.75 -3.03 -13.35
C LYS A 42 20.81 -3.75 -12.53
N LYS A 43 20.38 -4.37 -11.44
CA LYS A 43 21.21 -5.12 -10.53
C LYS A 43 20.55 -6.45 -10.16
N GLU A 44 21.36 -7.35 -9.62
CA GLU A 44 20.86 -8.48 -8.87
C GLU A 44 20.54 -8.04 -7.44
N ILE A 45 19.40 -8.50 -6.92
CA ILE A 45 18.99 -8.28 -5.53
C ILE A 45 18.80 -9.61 -4.82
N SER A 46 19.35 -9.74 -3.62
CA SER A 46 19.17 -10.92 -2.77
C SER A 46 17.94 -10.72 -1.88
N ILE A 47 17.02 -11.68 -1.91
CA ILE A 47 15.77 -11.66 -1.15
C ILE A 47 15.85 -12.73 -0.05
N PRO A 48 15.75 -12.35 1.24
CA PRO A 48 15.83 -13.29 2.36
C PRO A 48 14.82 -14.44 2.24
N GLY A 49 15.33 -15.67 2.15
CA GLY A 49 14.50 -16.88 2.04
C GLY A 49 13.97 -17.19 0.63
N PHE A 50 14.25 -16.35 -0.37
CA PHE A 50 13.80 -16.55 -1.76
C PHE A 50 14.93 -16.59 -2.79
N GLY A 51 16.16 -16.21 -2.41
CA GLY A 51 17.33 -16.25 -3.29
C GLY A 51 17.56 -14.96 -4.06
N ALA A 52 18.33 -15.02 -5.14
CA ALA A 52 18.73 -13.84 -5.92
C ALA A 52 17.84 -13.64 -7.15
N PHE A 53 17.52 -12.38 -7.44
CA PHE A 53 16.70 -11.96 -8.57
C PHE A 53 17.47 -10.95 -9.41
N LYS A 54 17.64 -11.26 -10.70
CA LYS A 54 18.37 -10.42 -11.67
C LYS A 54 17.44 -9.41 -12.33
N ASP A 55 18.04 -8.48 -13.08
CA ASP A 55 17.34 -7.49 -13.90
C ASP A 55 16.36 -6.61 -13.13
N VAL A 56 16.66 -6.32 -11.87
CA VAL A 56 15.87 -5.43 -11.01
C VAL A 56 16.44 -4.03 -11.07
N SER A 57 15.59 -3.01 -11.19
CA SER A 57 16.02 -1.60 -11.18
C SER A 57 16.90 -1.29 -9.96
N VAL A 58 17.96 -0.50 -10.17
CA VAL A 58 18.82 -0.04 -9.06
C VAL A 58 18.06 0.75 -7.99
N ASP A 59 16.93 1.36 -8.36
CA ASP A 59 16.03 2.12 -7.49
C ASP A 59 15.21 1.25 -6.53
N ILE A 60 15.30 -0.08 -6.62
CA ILE A 60 14.60 -0.99 -5.72
C ILE A 60 15.58 -1.51 -4.66
N LYS A 61 15.16 -1.45 -3.40
CA LYS A 61 15.85 -2.05 -2.28
C LYS A 61 14.98 -3.10 -1.60
N CYS A 62 15.64 -4.02 -0.92
CA CYS A 62 15.03 -5.06 -0.12
C CYS A 62 15.63 -4.99 1.26
N ASP A 63 14.78 -4.73 2.25
CA ASP A 63 15.15 -4.89 3.65
C ASP A 63 14.74 -6.27 4.14
N LYS A 64 15.38 -6.69 5.23
CA LYS A 64 14.94 -7.86 5.97
C LYS A 64 13.50 -7.67 6.45
N GLY A 65 12.78 -8.78 6.52
CA GLY A 65 11.50 -8.82 7.20
C GLY A 65 11.63 -8.62 8.71
N ASP A 66 10.49 -8.55 9.38
CA ASP A 66 10.40 -8.43 10.83
C ASP A 66 9.30 -9.35 11.38
N ARG A 67 9.42 -9.68 12.67
CA ARG A 67 8.47 -10.50 13.42
C ARG A 67 8.00 -9.70 14.62
N THR A 68 6.79 -9.18 14.54
CA THR A 68 6.29 -8.22 15.51
C THR A 68 4.92 -8.66 16.00
N ARG A 69 4.70 -8.65 17.31
CA ARG A 69 3.35 -8.69 17.87
C ARG A 69 2.82 -7.27 17.95
N TYR A 70 1.67 -7.04 17.36
CA TYR A 70 0.93 -5.79 17.51
C TYR A 70 -0.27 -6.03 18.41
N GLN A 71 -0.38 -5.22 19.46
CA GLN A 71 -1.52 -5.19 20.34
C GLN A 71 -1.99 -3.73 20.46
N SER A 72 -3.28 -3.47 20.31
CA SER A 72 -3.90 -2.18 20.58
C SER A 72 -4.66 -2.21 21.91
N ASP A 73 -5.00 -1.02 22.41
CA ASP A 73 -6.09 -0.86 23.38
C ASP A 73 -7.45 -1.17 22.73
N MET A 74 -8.50 -1.17 23.54
CA MET A 74 -9.88 -1.18 23.06
C MET A 74 -10.25 0.24 22.61
N LEU A 75 -10.30 0.46 21.31
CA LEU A 75 -10.54 1.76 20.69
C LEU A 75 -11.97 1.85 20.16
N ASP A 76 -12.53 3.07 20.08
CA ASP A 76 -13.75 3.27 19.30
C ASP A 76 -13.47 3.10 17.78
N PHE A 77 -14.55 3.07 17.00
CA PHE A 77 -14.45 2.86 15.55
C PHE A 77 -13.53 3.88 14.85
N ASN A 78 -13.66 5.17 15.19
CA ASN A 78 -12.92 6.25 14.53
C ASN A 78 -11.45 6.25 14.95
N GLN A 79 -11.16 5.97 16.22
CA GLN A 79 -9.82 5.83 16.74
C GLN A 79 -9.08 4.66 16.09
N MET A 80 -9.76 3.51 15.93
CA MET A 80 -9.17 2.37 15.24
C MET A 80 -8.99 2.63 13.74
N ALA A 81 -9.93 3.30 13.08
CA ALA A 81 -9.78 3.71 11.68
C ALA A 81 -8.57 4.64 11.49
N GLU A 82 -8.40 5.63 12.37
CA GLU A 82 -7.24 6.54 12.38
C GLU A 82 -5.93 5.78 12.61
N PHE A 83 -5.91 4.81 13.53
CA PHE A 83 -4.74 3.95 13.76
C PHE A 83 -4.30 3.20 12.50
N PHE A 84 -5.25 2.65 11.73
CA PHE A 84 -4.93 2.01 10.45
C PHE A 84 -4.46 3.01 9.38
N ASN A 85 -5.08 4.18 9.29
CA ASN A 85 -4.67 5.22 8.34
C ASN A 85 -3.23 5.70 8.61
N GLN A 86 -2.85 5.88 9.88
CA GLN A 86 -1.50 6.30 10.25
C GLN A 86 -0.43 5.29 9.83
N LYS A 87 -0.71 3.98 9.89
CA LYS A 87 0.20 2.95 9.35
C LYS A 87 0.46 3.10 7.85
N CYS A 88 -0.48 3.72 7.14
CA CYS A 88 -0.41 4.01 5.71
C CYS A 88 0.15 5.40 5.42
N SER A 89 0.67 6.12 6.43
CA SER A 89 1.08 7.53 6.34
C SER A 89 -0.07 8.47 5.93
N LEU A 90 -1.31 8.14 6.31
CA LEU A 90 -2.49 8.94 6.05
C LEU A 90 -3.06 9.51 7.34
N GLY A 91 -3.54 10.75 7.26
CA GLY A 91 -4.29 11.39 8.34
C GLY A 91 -5.79 11.11 8.26
N GLY A 92 -6.49 11.43 9.34
CA GLY A 92 -7.96 11.43 9.37
C GLY A 92 -8.59 10.09 9.77
N LYS A 93 -9.92 10.12 9.86
CA LYS A 93 -10.73 9.08 10.51
C LYS A 93 -11.64 8.32 9.56
N ILE A 94 -11.52 8.59 8.26
CA ILE A 94 -12.29 7.87 7.23
C ILE A 94 -11.70 6.45 7.13
N PRO A 95 -12.51 5.39 7.28
CA PRO A 95 -12.00 4.03 7.29
C PRO A 95 -11.43 3.62 5.92
N SER A 96 -10.16 3.18 5.92
CA SER A 96 -9.52 2.59 4.75
C SER A 96 -10.06 1.19 4.45
N GLY A 97 -9.80 0.71 3.24
CA GLY A 97 -10.14 -0.66 2.84
C GLY A 97 -9.36 -1.71 3.64
N GLU A 98 -8.13 -1.41 4.07
CA GLU A 98 -7.36 -2.26 4.97
C GLU A 98 -8.06 -2.41 6.33
N PHE A 99 -8.48 -1.29 6.94
CA PHE A 99 -9.26 -1.32 8.18
C PHE A 99 -10.55 -2.12 8.02
N ASN A 100 -11.31 -1.87 6.94
CA ASN A 100 -12.56 -2.58 6.68
C ASN A 100 -12.32 -4.08 6.50
N SER A 101 -11.28 -4.47 5.75
CA SER A 101 -10.95 -5.87 5.55
C SER A 101 -10.43 -6.56 6.81
N MET A 102 -9.77 -5.85 7.73
CA MET A 102 -9.31 -6.42 9.01
C MET A 102 -10.48 -6.82 9.90
N PHE A 103 -11.48 -5.94 10.04
CA PHE A 103 -12.62 -6.16 10.93
C PHE A 103 -13.85 -6.75 10.25
N GLY A 104 -13.77 -7.04 8.94
CA GLY A 104 -14.87 -7.61 8.16
C GLY A 104 -16.03 -6.66 7.92
N PHE A 105 -15.77 -5.34 7.93
CA PHE A 105 -16.77 -4.32 7.62
C PHE A 105 -17.06 -4.25 6.12
N GLN A 106 -18.30 -3.89 5.78
CA GLN A 106 -18.74 -3.76 4.40
C GLN A 106 -18.40 -2.35 3.90
N SER A 107 -17.70 -2.25 2.78
CA SER A 107 -17.19 -0.98 2.22
C SER A 107 -18.27 0.00 1.70
N GLY A 108 -19.55 -0.21 2.01
CA GLY A 108 -20.67 0.57 1.48
C GLY A 108 -21.13 1.74 2.36
N LEU A 109 -21.29 1.53 3.67
CA LEU A 109 -21.87 2.54 4.59
C LEU A 109 -21.20 2.51 5.96
N TRP A 110 -19.97 3.04 6.04
CA TRP A 110 -19.16 3.01 7.26
C TRP A 110 -19.86 3.62 8.49
N ALA A 111 -20.75 4.60 8.30
CA ALA A 111 -21.51 5.21 9.39
C ALA A 111 -22.41 4.20 10.13
N LYS A 112 -22.96 3.20 9.44
CA LYS A 112 -23.75 2.13 10.07
C LYS A 112 -22.87 1.19 10.88
N ASP A 113 -21.70 0.86 10.35
CA ASP A 113 -20.73 0.01 11.03
C ASP A 113 -20.19 0.71 12.28
N ALA A 114 -19.87 2.01 12.17
CA ALA A 114 -19.47 2.84 13.30
C ALA A 114 -20.55 2.89 14.38
N ALA A 115 -21.81 3.14 14.02
CA ALA A 115 -22.92 3.22 14.98
C ALA A 115 -23.19 1.89 15.72
N LYS A 116 -22.89 0.74 15.09
CA LYS A 116 -23.07 -0.59 15.69
C LYS A 116 -21.84 -1.08 16.46
N THR A 117 -20.69 -0.45 16.25
CA THR A 117 -19.43 -0.89 16.83
C THR A 117 -19.17 -0.15 18.13
N LYS A 118 -19.24 -0.88 19.25
CA LYS A 118 -18.93 -0.30 20.57
C LYS A 118 -17.44 -0.04 20.76
N CYS A 119 -16.62 -1.01 20.38
CA CYS A 119 -15.16 -0.97 20.54
C CYS A 119 -14.51 -2.03 19.66
N LEU A 120 -13.27 -1.79 19.26
CA LEU A 120 -12.42 -2.66 18.46
C LEU A 120 -11.07 -2.83 19.16
N GLY A 121 -10.50 -4.03 19.03
CA GLY A 121 -9.15 -4.34 19.50
C GLY A 121 -8.42 -5.17 18.46
N LEU A 122 -7.13 -4.96 18.33
CA LEU A 122 -6.22 -5.73 17.50
C LEU A 122 -5.20 -6.41 18.40
N ASP A 123 -5.09 -7.74 18.30
CA ASP A 123 -3.97 -8.49 18.85
C ASP A 123 -3.56 -9.53 17.81
N GLY A 124 -2.36 -9.39 17.28
CA GLY A 124 -1.89 -10.22 16.18
C GLY A 124 -0.37 -10.31 16.12
N TYR A 125 0.11 -11.47 15.67
CA TYR A 125 1.53 -11.69 15.40
C TYR A 125 1.76 -11.62 13.89
N PHE A 126 2.58 -10.67 13.46
CA PHE A 126 2.84 -10.38 12.05
C PHE A 126 4.25 -10.84 11.70
N ILE A 127 4.35 -11.66 10.66
CA ILE A 127 5.61 -12.16 10.12
C ILE A 127 5.78 -11.59 8.72
N VAL A 128 6.56 -10.51 8.63
CA VAL A 128 6.99 -9.95 7.35
C VAL A 128 8.23 -10.72 6.91
N LEU A 129 8.21 -11.26 5.68
CA LEU A 129 9.34 -12.05 5.17
C LEU A 129 10.46 -11.16 4.64
N PHE A 130 10.10 -10.10 3.94
CA PHE A 130 10.99 -9.09 3.37
C PHE A 130 10.20 -7.81 3.08
N ASN A 131 10.88 -6.68 2.96
CA ASN A 131 10.29 -5.41 2.57
C ASN A 131 10.95 -4.89 1.29
N LEU A 132 10.21 -4.88 0.18
CA LEU A 132 10.65 -4.24 -1.05
C LEU A 132 10.11 -2.81 -1.09
N HIS A 133 10.97 -1.85 -1.39
CA HIS A 133 10.60 -0.45 -1.52
C HIS A 133 11.38 0.25 -2.63
N ILE A 134 10.82 1.35 -3.12
CA ILE A 134 11.51 2.25 -4.04
C ILE A 134 12.39 3.18 -3.21
N ASP A 135 13.69 3.12 -3.46
CA ASP A 135 14.71 4.00 -2.90
C ASP A 135 15.23 4.94 -4.00
N ARG A 136 14.40 5.92 -4.33
CA ARG A 136 14.69 6.95 -5.32
C ARG A 136 14.25 8.30 -4.78
N SER A 137 15.12 9.29 -4.87
CA SER A 137 14.79 10.68 -4.54
C SER A 137 15.38 11.62 -5.61
N PRO A 138 14.56 12.43 -6.30
CA PRO A 138 13.10 12.53 -6.17
C PRO A 138 12.37 11.35 -6.85
N LEU A 139 11.13 11.09 -6.41
CA LEU A 139 10.20 10.24 -7.16
C LEU A 139 9.76 11.00 -8.43
N LEU A 140 9.77 10.31 -9.57
CA LEU A 140 9.33 10.88 -10.85
C LEU A 140 8.03 10.20 -11.29
N LEU A 141 7.02 10.99 -11.64
CA LEU A 141 5.78 10.50 -12.21
C LEU A 141 5.93 10.27 -13.72
N SER A 142 5.17 9.31 -14.26
CA SER A 142 5.03 9.15 -15.71
C SER A 142 4.38 10.39 -16.35
N ASP A 143 4.76 10.72 -17.59
CA ASP A 143 4.20 11.86 -18.32
C ASP A 143 2.68 11.80 -18.45
N GLN A 144 2.11 10.60 -18.61
CA GLN A 144 0.66 10.40 -18.63
C GLN A 144 0.01 10.96 -17.37
N VAL A 145 0.49 10.56 -16.19
CA VAL A 145 -0.04 11.04 -14.91
C VAL A 145 0.13 12.55 -14.75
N LEU A 146 1.29 13.10 -15.17
CA LEU A 146 1.51 14.54 -15.11
C LEU A 146 0.53 15.33 -15.99
N ASN A 147 0.15 14.77 -17.15
CA ASN A 147 -0.81 15.39 -18.05
C ASN A 147 -2.26 15.21 -17.59
N ASP A 148 -2.58 14.10 -16.92
CA ASP A 148 -3.93 13.79 -16.45
C ASP A 148 -4.28 14.54 -15.15
N VAL A 149 -3.28 14.94 -14.35
CA VAL A 149 -3.50 15.68 -13.10
C VAL A 149 -3.60 17.18 -13.41
N PRO A 150 -4.75 17.82 -13.17
CA PRO A 150 -4.88 19.25 -13.40
C PRO A 150 -3.97 20.03 -12.45
N SER A 151 -3.42 21.14 -12.94
CA SER A 151 -2.54 22.01 -12.15
C SER A 151 -3.28 22.79 -11.04
N ALA A 152 -4.62 22.81 -11.07
CA ALA A 152 -5.46 23.46 -10.08
C ALA A 152 -6.78 22.69 -9.86
N TRP A 153 -7.35 22.86 -8.67
CA TRP A 153 -8.67 22.34 -8.35
C TRP A 153 -9.78 23.25 -8.94
N ASP A 154 -10.28 22.89 -10.11
CA ASP A 154 -11.40 23.55 -10.79
C ASP A 154 -12.56 22.54 -10.98
N PRO A 155 -13.52 22.47 -10.05
CA PRO A 155 -14.59 21.46 -10.09
C PRO A 155 -15.42 21.49 -11.39
N PRO A 156 -15.83 22.66 -11.93
CA PRO A 156 -16.48 22.72 -13.24
C PRO A 156 -15.67 22.15 -14.41
N ALA A 157 -14.33 22.25 -14.39
CA ALA A 157 -13.48 21.65 -15.41
C ALA A 157 -13.33 20.13 -15.21
N LEU A 158 -13.28 19.68 -13.95
CA LEU A 158 -13.14 18.28 -13.56
C LEU A 158 -14.42 17.43 -13.72
N ALA A 159 -15.59 18.07 -13.73
CA ALA A 159 -16.88 17.38 -13.81
C ALA A 159 -17.32 17.01 -15.25
N ARG A 160 -16.49 17.27 -16.27
CA ARG A 160 -16.84 17.04 -17.68
C ARG A 160 -16.36 15.70 -18.21
#